data_AF-A0A534HTZ0-F1
#
_entry.id   AF-A0A534HTZ0-F1
#
_cell.length_a   1.000
_cell.length_b   1.000
_cell.length_c   1.000
_cell.angle_alpha   90.00
_cell.angle_beta   90.00
_cell.angle_gamma   90.00
#
_symmetry.space_group_name_H-M   'P 1'
#
loop_
_entity.id
_entity.type
_entity.pdbx_description
1 polymer ?
#
loop_
_entity_poly.entity_id
_entity_poly.type
_entity_poly.pdbx_seq_one_letter_code
_entity_poly.pdbx_strand_id
1 'polypeptide(L)'
;SQYIYWTLEPTNPLGLLQEALLLAVQLEPLEKRIRVEGVKTGKVTALDPPGRIQQALAAGIVSETEAAALREYDRKVMELIHVDDFDPRELGALAAATPESAPRSSAHVA
;
A
#
# COMPACT_ATOMS: atom_id res chain seq x y z
N SER A 1 7.15 26.11 17.42
CA SER A 1 6.22 25.37 16.54
C SER A 1 5.04 26.21 16.05
N GLN A 2 5.22 27.50 15.75
CA GLN A 2 4.11 28.45 15.50
C GLN A 2 3.59 28.52 14.05
N TYR A 3 4.07 27.65 13.15
CA TYR A 3 3.76 27.72 11.71
C TYR A 3 3.28 26.39 11.10
N ILE A 4 2.89 25.41 11.91
CA ILE A 4 2.42 24.12 11.38
C ILE A 4 0.91 24.00 11.60
N TYR A 5 0.19 23.86 10.49
CA TYR A 5 -1.27 23.76 10.46
C TYR A 5 -1.70 22.29 10.49
N TRP A 6 -2.35 21.87 11.58
CA TRP A 6 -2.68 20.46 11.87
C TRP A 6 -4.18 20.14 11.84
N THR A 7 -5.04 21.07 11.44
CA THR A 7 -6.49 20.85 11.41
C THR A 7 -6.82 19.66 10.52
N LEU A 8 -7.65 18.74 11.02
CA LEU A 8 -8.10 17.58 10.25
C LEU A 8 -9.14 18.02 9.22
N GLU A 9 -8.69 18.13 7.97
CA GLU A 9 -9.51 18.50 6.82
C GLU A 9 -9.09 17.63 5.63
N PRO A 10 -10.00 17.28 4.70
CA PRO A 10 -9.68 16.41 3.57
C PRO A 10 -8.51 16.90 2.69
N THR A 11 -8.24 18.21 2.69
CA THR A 11 -7.15 18.82 1.91
C THR A 11 -5.87 19.02 2.71
N ASN A 12 -5.84 18.67 4.00
CA ASN A 12 -4.66 18.80 4.84
C ASN A 12 -3.96 17.44 5.03
N PRO A 13 -2.90 17.14 4.25
CA PRO A 13 -2.22 15.85 4.33
C PRO A 13 -1.58 15.59 5.70
N LEU A 14 -1.18 16.63 6.44
CA LEU A 14 -0.63 16.46 7.80
C LEU A 14 -1.70 16.06 8.80
N GLY A 15 -2.92 16.60 8.67
CA GLY A 15 -4.06 16.20 9.47
C GLY A 15 -4.44 14.74 9.22
N LEU A 16 -4.53 14.36 7.94
CA LEU A 16 -4.83 12.98 7.53
C LEU A 16 -3.76 11.99 7.98
N LEU A 17 -2.48 12.35 7.87
CA LEU A 17 -1.35 11.56 8.39
C LEU A 17 -1.48 11.36 9.90
N GLN A 18 -1.74 12.43 10.66
CA GLN A 18 -1.92 12.34 12.12
C GLN A 18 -3.06 11.40 12.49
N GLU A 19 -4.19 11.47 11.80
CA GLU A 19 -5.33 10.57 12.02
C GLU A 19 -4.96 9.11 11.74
N ALA A 20 -4.30 8.83 10.62
CA ALA A 20 -3.84 7.49 10.28
C ALA A 20 -2.86 6.93 11.32
N LEU A 21 -1.91 7.74 11.80
CA LEU A 21 -0.96 7.33 12.85
C LEU A 21 -1.65 7.01 14.18
N LEU A 22 -2.68 7.77 14.56
CA LEU A 22 -3.46 7.48 15.76
C LEU A 22 -4.24 6.17 15.62
N LEU A 23 -4.87 5.95 14.45
CA LEU A 23 -5.57 4.69 14.16
C LEU A 23 -4.62 3.50 14.15
N ALA A 24 -3.40 3.64 13.63
CA ALA A 24 -2.40 2.57 13.62
C ALA A 24 -2.11 2.06 15.04
N VAL A 25 -1.93 2.97 16.01
CA VAL A 25 -1.73 2.60 17.42
C VAL A 25 -2.97 1.93 18.02
N GLN A 26 -4.16 2.45 17.70
CA GLN A 26 -5.41 1.90 18.22
C GLN A 26 -5.73 0.50 17.68
N LEU A 27 -5.39 0.23 16.41
CA LEU A 27 -5.74 -1.00 15.71
C LEU A 27 -4.63 -2.07 15.76
N GLU A 28 -3.42 -1.73 16.21
CA GLU A 28 -2.32 -2.69 16.41
C GLU A 28 -2.74 -3.98 17.16
N PRO A 29 -3.53 -3.92 18.25
CA PRO A 29 -3.98 -5.14 18.94
C PRO A 29 -4.82 -6.06 18.05
N LEU A 30 -5.66 -5.49 17.17
CA LEU A 30 -6.50 -6.25 16.24
C LEU A 30 -5.65 -6.90 15.15
N GLU A 31 -4.70 -6.15 14.56
CA GLU A 31 -3.77 -6.71 13.57
C GLU A 31 -2.95 -7.86 14.16
N LYS A 32 -2.47 -7.70 15.41
CA LYS A 32 -1.77 -8.76 16.13
C LYS A 32 -2.68 -9.96 16.35
N ARG A 33 -3.95 -9.76 16.70
CA ARG A 33 -4.94 -10.82 16.88
C ARG A 33 -5.17 -11.60 15.58
N ILE A 34 -5.40 -10.91 14.47
CA ILE A 34 -5.52 -11.51 13.13
C ILE A 34 -4.28 -12.32 12.76
N ARG A 35 -3.08 -11.80 13.03
CA ARG A 35 -1.83 -12.51 12.77
C ARG A 35 -1.70 -13.79 13.60
N VAL A 36 -1.98 -13.73 14.89
CA VAL A 36 -1.79 -14.86 15.82
C VAL A 36 -2.88 -15.91 15.67
N GLU A 37 -4.15 -15.49 15.68
CA GLU A 37 -5.29 -16.40 15.69
C GLU A 37 -5.76 -16.79 14.28
N GLY A 38 -5.43 -15.99 13.27
CA GLY A 38 -5.80 -16.20 11.88
C GLY A 38 -4.66 -16.75 11.02
N VAL A 39 -3.60 -15.96 10.85
CA VAL A 39 -2.51 -16.30 9.92
C VAL A 39 -1.71 -17.51 10.42
N LYS A 40 -1.26 -17.50 11.69
CA LYS A 40 -0.47 -18.62 12.23
C LYS A 40 -1.24 -19.93 12.34
N THR A 41 -2.57 -19.87 12.40
CA THR A 41 -3.44 -21.06 12.48
C THR A 41 -3.95 -21.50 11.09
N GLY A 42 -3.61 -20.77 10.03
CA GLY A 42 -4.04 -21.04 8.66
C GLY A 42 -5.50 -20.68 8.35
N LYS A 43 -6.22 -20.04 9.28
CA LYS A 43 -7.61 -19.56 9.05
C LYS A 43 -7.67 -18.32 8.15
N VAL A 44 -6.60 -17.54 8.14
CA VAL A 44 -6.43 -16.38 7.26
C VAL A 44 -5.21 -16.61 6.38
N THR A 45 -5.43 -16.69 5.07
CA THR A 45 -4.42 -17.00 4.04
C THR A 45 -4.22 -15.87 3.03
N ALA A 46 -5.14 -14.90 2.99
CA ALA A 46 -5.04 -13.74 2.11
C ALA A 46 -3.74 -12.96 2.37
N LEU A 47 -3.15 -12.43 1.31
CA LEU A 47 -1.89 -11.69 1.37
C LEU A 47 -2.12 -10.18 1.52
N ASP A 48 -3.20 -9.69 0.93
CA ASP A 48 -3.62 -8.29 0.95
C ASP A 48 -4.47 -7.96 2.19
N PRO A 49 -4.44 -6.70 2.68
CA PRO A 49 -5.22 -6.29 3.84
C PRO A 49 -6.74 -6.50 3.69
N PRO A 50 -7.41 -6.12 2.58
CA PRO A 50 -8.85 -6.34 2.42
C PRO A 50 -9.26 -7.81 2.56
N GLY A 51 -8.55 -8.72 1.88
CA GLY A 51 -8.77 -10.15 1.96
C GLY A 51 -8.54 -10.70 3.36
N ARG A 52 -7.51 -10.22 4.07
CA ARG A 52 -7.23 -10.63 5.46
C ARG A 52 -8.36 -10.22 6.41
N ILE A 53 -8.88 -9.00 6.28
CA ILE A 53 -9.98 -8.50 7.10
C ILE A 53 -11.24 -9.34 6.84
N GLN A 54 -11.57 -9.62 5.58
CA GLN A 54 -12.73 -10.44 5.23
C GLN A 54 -12.62 -11.87 5.80
N GLN A 55 -11.46 -12.51 5.67
CA GLN A 55 -11.26 -13.86 6.20
C GLN A 55 -11.28 -13.87 7.73
N ALA A 56 -10.69 -12.87 8.39
CA ALA A 56 -10.71 -12.75 9.84
C ALA A 56 -12.14 -12.58 10.39
N LEU A 57 -12.97 -11.80 9.71
CA LEU A 57 -14.38 -11.62 10.03
C LEU A 57 -15.15 -12.94 9.84
N ALA A 58 -14.97 -13.62 8.70
CA ALA A 58 -15.62 -14.91 8.43
C ALA A 58 -15.21 -16.00 9.42
N ALA A 59 -13.98 -15.96 9.92
CA ALA A 59 -13.47 -16.85 10.96
C ALA A 59 -13.86 -16.45 12.40
N GLY A 60 -14.56 -15.32 12.58
CA GLY A 60 -14.99 -14.82 13.89
C GLY A 60 -13.86 -14.28 14.77
N ILE A 61 -12.69 -13.98 14.20
CA ILE A 61 -11.52 -13.44 14.93
C ILE A 61 -11.71 -11.94 15.22
N VAL A 62 -12.51 -11.26 14.39
CA VAL A 62 -12.95 -9.88 14.57
C VAL A 62 -14.46 -9.78 14.36
N SER A 63 -15.08 -8.84 15.04
CA SER A 63 -16.46 -8.43 14.83
C SER A 63 -16.61 -7.57 13.57
N GLU A 64 -17.84 -7.35 13.11
CA GLU A 64 -18.10 -6.44 11.97
C GLU A 64 -17.63 -5.01 12.27
N THR A 65 -17.81 -4.52 13.50
CA THR A 65 -17.37 -3.17 13.90
C THR A 65 -15.85 -3.04 13.84
N GLU A 66 -15.11 -4.04 14.33
CA GLU A 66 -13.65 -4.07 14.24
C GLU A 66 -13.17 -4.19 12.78
N ALA A 67 -13.85 -5.01 11.97
CA ALA A 67 -13.55 -5.14 10.54
C ALA A 67 -13.79 -3.82 9.79
N ALA A 68 -14.87 -3.10 10.10
CA ALA A 68 -15.14 -1.78 9.53
C ALA A 68 -14.05 -0.76 9.88
N ALA A 69 -13.58 -0.75 11.14
CA ALA A 69 -12.48 0.13 11.55
C ALA A 69 -11.16 -0.18 10.80
N LEU A 70 -10.85 -1.46 10.61
CA LEU A 70 -9.67 -1.88 9.83
C LEU A 70 -9.78 -1.50 8.36
N ARG A 71 -10.97 -1.61 7.74
CA ARG A 71 -11.19 -1.17 6.35
C ARG A 71 -11.03 0.34 6.19
N GLU A 72 -11.55 1.11 7.14
CA GLU A 72 -11.41 2.57 7.12
C GLU A 72 -9.95 3.00 7.29
N TYR A 73 -9.22 2.33 8.17
CA TYR A 73 -7.78 2.55 8.32
C TYR A 73 -7.01 2.21 7.03
N ASP A 74 -7.26 1.05 6.42
CA ASP A 74 -6.65 0.67 5.13
C ASP A 74 -6.93 1.71 4.04
N ARG A 75 -8.18 2.18 3.93
CA ARG A 75 -8.57 3.24 3.00
C ARG A 75 -7.76 4.53 3.22
N LYS A 76 -7.63 4.99 4.47
CA LYS A 76 -6.86 6.19 4.82
C LYS A 76 -5.37 6.03 4.50
N VAL A 77 -4.80 4.85 4.77
CA VAL A 77 -3.40 4.57 4.42
C VAL A 77 -3.22 4.63 2.90
N MET A 78 -4.09 3.99 2.14
CA MET A 78 -4.04 4.00 0.67
C MET A 78 -4.19 5.40 0.09
N GLU A 79 -5.10 6.21 0.64
CA GLU A 79 -5.28 7.63 0.28
C GLU A 79 -4.01 8.46 0.52
N LEU A 80 -3.27 8.17 1.60
CA LEU A 80 -2.05 8.90 1.97
C LEU A 80 -0.82 8.50 1.15
N ILE A 81 -0.68 7.21 0.80
CA ILE A 81 0.47 6.70 0.05
C ILE A 81 0.26 6.70 -1.47
N HIS A 82 -0.94 7.06 -1.92
CA HIS A 82 -1.26 7.15 -3.34
C HIS A 82 -0.25 8.08 -4.03
N VAL A 83 0.32 7.58 -5.12
CA VAL A 83 1.27 8.30 -5.96
C VAL A 83 0.50 8.82 -7.17
N ASP A 84 0.66 10.11 -7.49
CA ASP A 84 0.12 10.69 -8.72
C ASP A 84 0.69 9.98 -9.96
N ASP A 85 -0.06 10.00 -11.06
CA ASP A 85 0.35 9.40 -12.33
C ASP A 85 1.52 10.22 -12.90
N PHE A 86 2.76 9.84 -12.58
CA PHE A 86 3.95 10.49 -13.10
C PHE A 86 4.03 10.30 -14.62
N ASP A 87 4.10 11.39 -15.37
CA ASP A 87 4.33 11.29 -16.82
C ASP A 87 5.74 10.72 -17.06
N PRO A 88 5.91 9.65 -17.85
CA PRO A 88 7.23 9.07 -18.12
C PRO A 88 8.26 10.06 -18.68
N ARG A 89 7.80 11.17 -19.29
CA ARG A 89 8.65 12.26 -19.78
C ARG A 89 9.27 13.11 -18.67
N GLU A 90 8.63 13.17 -17.50
CA GLU A 90 9.17 13.86 -16.31
C GLU A 90 10.24 13.03 -15.58
N LEU A 91 10.23 11.71 -15.80
CA LEU A 91 11.15 10.77 -15.15
C LEU A 91 12.49 10.62 -15.89
N GLY A 92 12.69 11.30 -17.02
CA GLY A 92 13.98 11.35 -17.75
C GLY A 92 14.48 10.00 -18.31
N ALA A 93 13.70 8.93 -18.20
CA ALA A 93 14.08 7.57 -18.57
C ALA A 93 13.93 7.26 -20.08
N LEU A 94 13.90 8.29 -20.93
CA LEU A 94 14.08 8.11 -22.36
C LEU A 94 15.54 7.72 -22.62
N ALA A 95 15.71 6.41 -22.76
CA ALA A 95 16.93 5.68 -23.02
C ALA A 95 17.96 6.48 -23.83
N ALA A 96 19.19 6.50 -23.32
CA ALA A 96 20.37 6.56 -24.19
C ALA A 96 20.21 5.44 -25.23
N ALA A 97 19.88 5.83 -26.46
CA ALA A 97 19.82 4.93 -27.59
C ALA A 97 21.16 4.18 -27.65
N THR A 98 21.11 2.88 -27.40
CA THR A 98 22.25 2.01 -27.63
C THR A 98 22.55 2.05 -29.12
N PRO A 99 23.76 2.43 -29.57
CA PRO A 99 24.06 2.41 -30.99
C PRO A 99 24.01 0.95 -31.47
N GLU A 100 23.15 0.79 -32.46
CA GLU A 100 22.84 -0.34 -33.30
C GLU A 100 23.99 -1.35 -33.48
N SER A 101 23.72 -2.61 -33.10
CA SER A 101 24.49 -3.78 -33.48
C SER A 101 24.43 -3.94 -35.00
N ALA A 102 25.49 -3.53 -35.70
CA ALA A 102 25.62 -3.78 -37.14
C ALA A 102 25.77 -5.30 -37.42
N PRO A 103 25.01 -5.87 -38.38
CA PRO A 103 25.18 -7.27 -38.76
C PRO A 103 26.47 -7.42 -39.56
N ARG A 104 27.46 -8.16 -39.03
CA ARG A 104 28.57 -8.65 -39.87
C ARG A 104 28.06 -9.81 -40.73
N SER A 105 27.79 -9.48 -41.98
CA SER A 105 27.47 -10.37 -43.09
C SER A 105 28.32 -11.65 -43.08
N SER A 106 27.65 -12.80 -43.05
CA SER A 106 28.22 -14.11 -43.40
C SER A 106 28.27 -14.27 -44.92
N ALA A 107 29.46 -14.24 -45.52
CA ALA A 107 29.83 -15.01 -46.72
C ALA A 107 31.29 -14.73 -47.14
N HIS A 108 32.18 -15.73 -47.06
CA HIS A 108 32.66 -16.41 -48.26
C HIS A 108 33.46 -17.68 -47.90
N VAL A 109 33.11 -18.76 -48.59
CA VAL A 109 33.85 -20.03 -48.73
C VAL A 109 34.95 -19.85 -49.77
N ALA A 110 36.16 -20.33 -49.47
CA ALA A 110 37.06 -21.06 -50.38
C ALA A 110 38.16 -21.72 -49.55
#